data_AF-A0A5B7BZG9-F1
#
_entry.id   AF-A0A5B7BZG9-F1
#
_cell.length_a   1.000
_cell.length_b   1.000
_cell.length_c   1.000
_cell.angle_alpha   90.00
_cell.angle_beta   90.00
_cell.angle_gamma   90.00
#
_symmetry.space_group_name_H-M   'P 1'
#
loop_
_entity.id
_entity.type
_entity.pdbx_description
1 polymer ?
#
loop_
_entity_poly.entity_id
_entity_poly.type
_entity_poly.pdbx_seq_one_letter_code
_entity_poly.pdbx_strand_id
1 'polypeptide(L)'
;RCAIKVDLMKAYDMVNWSFIVDILKVTGFPEKMIQWISTCISTPQFSIMLNGSLEGFFQGGRGLRQGDPISPYLFLLVMEAFTCLLHQRIDNNNFQFHPKCAKIK
;
A
#
# COMPACT_ATOMS: atom_id res chain seq x y z
N ARG A 1 -27.11 16.81 1.29
CA ARG A 1 -25.70 16.56 0.91
C ARG A 1 -25.12 15.61 1.93
N CYS A 2 -24.53 14.50 1.50
CA CYS A 2 -23.88 13.52 2.37
C CYS A 2 -22.37 13.61 2.13
N ALA A 3 -21.59 13.53 3.20
CA ALA A 3 -20.14 13.36 3.13
C ALA A 3 -19.81 11.97 3.68
N ILE A 4 -18.95 11.25 2.96
CA ILE A 4 -18.41 9.95 3.39
C ILE A 4 -16.92 10.14 3.60
N LYS A 5 -16.44 9.77 4.78
CA LYS A 5 -15.01 9.69 5.09
C LYS A 5 -14.61 8.22 5.13
N VAL A 6 -13.63 7.86 4.31
CA VAL A 6 -13.02 6.52 4.30
C VAL A 6 -11.60 6.68 4.82
N ASP A 7 -11.20 5.79 5.73
CA ASP A 7 -9.86 5.79 6.32
C ASP A 7 -9.22 4.42 6.11
N LEU A 8 -7.89 4.41 5.93
CA LEU A 8 -7.12 3.18 5.70
C LEU A 8 -6.46 2.74 7.00
N MET A 9 -6.91 1.60 7.53
CA MET A 9 -6.33 1.04 8.75
C MET A 9 -4.85 0.72 8.53
N LYS A 10 -3.99 1.35 9.33
CA LYS A 10 -2.53 1.12 9.28
C LYS A 10 -1.97 1.20 7.86
N ALA A 11 -2.28 2.29 7.16
CA ALA A 11 -2.05 2.46 5.72
C ALA A 11 -0.65 2.05 5.25
N TYR A 12 0.39 2.39 6.02
CA TYR A 12 1.78 2.02 5.72
C TYR A 12 2.07 0.54 6.02
N ASP A 13 1.60 0.01 7.14
CA ASP A 13 1.88 -1.37 7.58
C ASP A 13 1.16 -2.44 6.75
N MET A 14 0.09 -2.05 6.03
CA MET A 14 -0.71 -2.98 5.23
C MET A 14 -0.25 -3.15 3.79
N VAL A 15 0.68 -2.32 3.31
CA VAL A 15 1.14 -2.39 1.92
C VAL A 15 1.86 -3.70 1.64
N ASN A 16 1.43 -4.42 0.60
CA ASN A 16 2.06 -5.65 0.18
C ASN A 16 3.28 -5.36 -0.72
N TRP A 17 4.45 -5.94 -0.40
CA TRP A 17 5.68 -5.76 -1.16
C TRP A 17 5.62 -6.32 -2.59
N SER A 18 4.94 -7.45 -2.81
CA SER A 18 4.80 -7.99 -4.16
C SER A 18 4.03 -7.02 -5.05
N PHE A 19 3.00 -6.38 -4.50
CA PHE A 19 2.21 -5.37 -5.21
C PHE A 19 3.05 -4.14 -5.59
N ILE A 20 3.94 -3.68 -4.68
CA ILE A 20 4.90 -2.61 -5.01
C ILE A 20 5.79 -3.04 -6.18
N VAL A 21 6.37 -4.23 -6.13
CA VAL A 21 7.26 -4.74 -7.18
C VAL A 21 6.52 -4.83 -8.52
N ASP A 22 5.28 -5.30 -8.52
CA ASP A 22 4.44 -5.38 -9.73
C ASP A 22 4.15 -3.99 -10.30
N ILE A 23 3.82 -2.99 -9.47
CA ILE A 23 3.62 -1.60 -9.91
C ILE A 23 4.90 -1.04 -10.53
N LEU A 24 6.06 -1.25 -9.90
CA LEU A 24 7.33 -0.74 -10.42
C LEU A 24 7.67 -1.36 -11.79
N LYS A 25 7.38 -2.66 -11.97
CA LYS A 25 7.55 -3.33 -13.26
C LYS A 25 6.62 -2.76 -14.33
N VAL A 26 5.32 -2.61 -14.03
CA VAL A 26 4.31 -2.11 -14.98
C VAL A 26 4.57 -0.64 -15.35
N THR A 27 5.10 0.16 -14.41
CA THR A 27 5.46 1.56 -14.66
C THR A 27 6.82 1.72 -15.36
N GLY A 28 7.53 0.62 -15.65
CA GLY A 28 8.74 0.63 -16.48
C GLY A 28 10.02 1.03 -15.73
N PHE A 29 10.07 0.83 -14.41
CA PHE A 29 11.29 1.11 -13.65
C PHE A 29 12.43 0.16 -14.08
N PRO A 30 13.69 0.64 -14.09
CA PRO A 30 14.83 -0.24 -14.38
C PRO A 30 14.93 -1.38 -13.36
N GLU A 31 15.22 -2.59 -13.83
CA GLU A 31 15.30 -3.81 -12.98
C GLU A 31 16.23 -3.62 -11.77
N LYS A 32 17.37 -2.93 -11.97
CA LYS A 32 18.31 -2.62 -10.88
C LYS A 32 17.68 -1.77 -9.78
N MET A 33 16.85 -0.78 -10.14
CA MET A 33 16.15 0.06 -9.18
C MET A 33 15.05 -0.72 -8.47
N ILE A 34 14.34 -1.60 -9.17
CA ILE A 34 13.35 -2.51 -8.58
C ILE A 34 14.01 -3.39 -7.52
N GLN A 35 15.17 -3.98 -7.83
CA GLN A 35 15.93 -4.79 -6.89
C GLN A 35 16.39 -4.00 -5.66
N TRP A 36 16.86 -2.77 -5.84
CA TRP A 36 17.22 -1.89 -4.72
C TRP A 36 16.02 -1.60 -3.83
N ILE A 37 14.89 -1.16 -4.41
CA ILE A 37 13.67 -0.86 -3.65
C ILE A 37 13.17 -2.12 -2.93
N SER A 38 13.09 -3.25 -3.62
CA SER A 38 12.69 -4.54 -3.04
C SER A 38 13.56 -4.93 -1.86
N THR A 39 14.87 -4.70 -1.95
CA THR A 39 15.81 -4.97 -0.86
C THR A 39 15.57 -4.01 0.32
N CYS A 40 15.42 -2.71 0.05
CA CYS A 40 15.18 -1.69 1.07
C CYS A 40 13.91 -1.94 1.89
N ILE A 41 12.82 -2.41 1.26
CA ILE A 41 11.55 -2.63 1.96
C ILE A 41 11.51 -3.97 2.71
N SER A 42 12.26 -4.99 2.28
CA SER A 42 12.13 -6.36 2.81
C SER A 42 13.19 -6.79 3.82
N THR A 43 14.36 -6.14 3.80
CA THR A 43 15.48 -6.47 4.70
C THR A 43 15.44 -5.85 6.11
N PRO A 44 14.70 -4.75 6.40
CA PRO A 44 14.63 -4.20 7.74
C PRO A 44 14.18 -5.23 8.79
N GLN A 45 14.90 -5.26 9.91
CA GLN A 45 14.55 -6.04 11.09
C GLN A 45 14.04 -5.11 12.18
N PHE A 46 13.15 -5.65 13.00
CA PHE A 46 12.50 -4.97 14.09
C PHE A 46 12.81 -5.69 15.39
N SER A 47 12.91 -4.93 16.48
CA SER A 47 13.07 -5.42 17.84
C SER A 47 12.01 -4.77 18.72
N ILE A 48 11.68 -5.41 19.85
CA ILE A 48 10.65 -4.91 20.76
C ILE A 48 11.33 -4.25 21.95
N MET A 49 11.01 -2.98 22.21
CA MET A 49 11.50 -2.30 23.42
C MET A 49 10.62 -2.68 24.62
N LEU A 50 11.18 -3.43 25.57
CA LEU A 50 10.53 -3.83 26.83
C LEU A 50 11.34 -3.29 28.01
N ASN A 51 10.71 -2.44 28.83
CA ASN A 51 11.33 -1.85 30.02
C ASN A 51 12.69 -1.17 29.78
N GLY A 52 12.88 -0.58 28.60
CA GLY A 52 14.14 0.10 28.22
C GLY A 52 15.22 -0.83 27.64
N SER A 53 14.96 -2.13 27.53
CA SER A 53 15.80 -3.10 26.82
C SER A 53 15.19 -3.47 25.47
N LEU A 54 16.02 -3.65 24.45
CA LEU A 54 15.59 -4.18 23.15
C LEU A 54 15.64 -5.71 23.18
N GLU A 55 14.51 -6.34 22.92
CA GLU A 55 14.33 -7.78 22.98
C GLU A 55 14.05 -8.37 21.60
N GLY A 56 14.90 -9.32 21.22
CA GLY A 56 14.78 -10.10 19.99
C GLY A 56 14.92 -9.30 18.69
N PHE A 57 14.96 -10.02 17.58
CA PHE A 57 14.88 -9.45 16.24
C PHE A 57 13.96 -10.29 15.38
N PHE A 58 13.09 -9.64 14.62
CA PHE A 58 12.21 -10.28 13.65
C PHE A 58 12.18 -9.47 12.36
N GLN A 59 12.01 -10.16 11.23
CA GLN A 59 11.87 -9.50 9.94
C GLN A 59 10.44 -8.97 9.77
N GLY A 60 10.32 -7.88 9.01
CA GLY A 60 9.02 -7.47 8.49
C GLY A 60 8.45 -8.53 7.55
N GLY A 61 7.12 -8.62 7.46
CA GLY A 61 6.46 -9.46 6.45
C GLY A 61 5.74 -8.65 5.35
N ARG A 62 5.53 -7.36 5.59
CA ARG A 62 4.87 -6.40 4.71
C ARG A 62 5.03 -4.99 5.26
N GLY A 63 4.55 -4.02 4.51
CA GLY A 63 4.42 -2.63 4.94
C GLY A 63 5.63 -1.77 4.59
N LEU A 64 5.44 -0.46 4.71
CA LEU A 64 6.43 0.56 4.45
C LEU A 64 6.86 1.19 5.77
N ARG A 65 8.16 1.35 5.97
CA ARG A 65 8.70 1.89 7.23
C ARG A 65 8.39 3.38 7.32
N GLN A 66 7.68 3.79 8.38
CA GLN A 66 7.50 5.20 8.68
C GLN A 66 8.84 5.84 9.08
N GLY A 67 9.10 7.04 8.55
CA GLY A 67 10.38 7.74 8.71
C GLY A 67 11.46 7.32 7.70
N ASP A 68 11.19 6.35 6.82
CA ASP A 68 12.03 6.11 5.64
C ASP A 68 11.66 7.13 4.53
N PRO A 69 12.64 7.89 4.00
CA PRO A 69 12.39 8.86 2.93
C PRO A 69 11.70 8.30 1.68
N ILE A 70 11.88 7.01 1.35
CA ILE A 70 11.27 6.42 0.15
C ILE A 70 9.80 6.02 0.35
N SER A 71 9.42 5.71 1.59
CA SER A 71 8.09 5.17 1.92
C SER A 71 6.92 6.04 1.45
N PRO A 72 6.93 7.38 1.61
CA PRO A 72 5.83 8.23 1.12
C PRO A 72 5.63 8.15 -0.40
N TYR A 73 6.72 8.01 -1.17
CA TYR A 73 6.66 7.91 -2.63
C TYR A 73 6.12 6.55 -3.09
N LEU A 74 6.58 5.48 -2.46
CA LEU A 74 6.06 4.14 -2.73
C LEU A 74 4.58 4.04 -2.35
N PHE A 75 4.18 4.65 -1.23
CA PHE A 75 2.77 4.72 -0.83
C PHE A 75 1.93 5.49 -1.85
N LEU A 76 2.42 6.62 -2.37
CA LEU A 76 1.75 7.36 -3.44
C LEU A 76 1.54 6.52 -4.70
N LEU A 77 2.57 5.79 -5.15
CA LEU A 77 2.45 4.90 -6.32
C LEU A 77 1.41 3.80 -6.10
N VAL A 78 1.38 3.21 -4.90
CA VAL A 78 0.38 2.21 -4.50
C VAL A 78 -1.04 2.80 -4.53
N MET A 79 -1.22 4.01 -4.03
CA MET A 79 -2.52 4.69 -4.02
C MET A 79 -2.99 5.11 -5.41
N GLU A 80 -2.07 5.53 -6.29
CA GLU A 80 -2.39 5.83 -7.69
C GLU A 80 -2.86 4.56 -8.42
N ALA A 81 -2.09 3.47 -8.31
CA ALA A 81 -2.46 2.18 -8.90
C ALA A 81 -3.80 1.66 -8.35
N PHE A 82 -4.03 1.79 -7.04
CA PHE A 82 -5.31 1.44 -6.42
C PHE A 82 -6.47 2.27 -6.99
N THR A 83 -6.27 3.58 -7.19
CA THR A 83 -7.27 4.48 -7.78
C THR A 83 -7.58 4.08 -9.23
N CYS A 84 -6.57 3.77 -10.04
CA CYS A 84 -6.76 3.27 -11.40
C CYS A 84 -7.58 1.96 -11.42
N LEU A 85 -7.27 1.01 -10.53
CA LEU A 85 -8.01 -0.25 -10.42
C LEU A 85 -9.48 -0.03 -10.03
N LEU A 86 -9.76 0.92 -9.14
CA LEU A 86 -11.13 1.29 -8.78
C LEU A 86 -11.88 1.89 -9.97
N HIS A 87 -11.28 2.82 -10.71
CA HIS A 87 -11.89 3.40 -11.91
C HIS A 87 -12.17 2.34 -12.97
N GLN A 88 -11.18 1.48 -13.26
CA GLN A 88 -11.38 0.38 -14.20
C GLN A 88 -12.53 -0.53 -13.78
N ARG A 89 -12.72 -0.76 -12.47
CA ARG A 89 -13.81 -1.60 -11.99
C ARG A 89 -15.18 -0.93 -12.04
N ILE A 90 -15.23 0.40 -11.92
CA ILE A 90 -16.44 1.20 -12.08
C ILE A 90 -16.86 1.24 -13.57
N ASP A 91 -15.90 1.44 -14.48
CA ASP A 91 -16.16 1.55 -15.92
C ASP A 91 -16.58 0.20 -16.54
N ASN A 92 -16.06 -0.89 -15.99
CA ASN A 92 -16.58 -2.21 -16.31
C ASN A 92 -18.00 -2.33 -15.71
N ASN A 93 -19.03 -2.29 -16.57
CA ASN A 93 -20.50 -2.30 -16.33
C ASN A 93 -21.09 -3.26 -15.25
N ASN A 94 -20.26 -3.98 -14.50
CA ASN A 94 -20.63 -4.81 -13.36
C ASN A 94 -20.68 -4.03 -12.03
N PHE A 95 -20.35 -2.73 -12.01
CA PHE A 95 -20.57 -1.92 -10.81
C PHE A 95 -22.06 -1.68 -10.59
N GLN A 96 -22.57 -2.14 -9.45
CA GLN A 96 -23.95 -1.92 -9.04
C GLN A 96 -23.98 -1.06 -7.79
N PHE A 97 -24.82 -0.03 -7.80
CA PHE A 97 -25.11 0.73 -6.59
C PHE A 97 -25.73 -0.18 -5.53
N HIS A 98 -25.46 0.12 -4.26
CA HIS A 98 -26.08 -0.58 -3.14
C HIS A 98 -27.61 -0.60 -3.31
N PRO A 99 -28.31 -1.74 -3.12
CA PRO A 99 -29.74 -1.88 -3.46
C PRO A 99 -30.65 -0.83 -2.79
N LYS A 100 -30.31 -0.39 -1.58
CA LYS A 100 -31.06 0.68 -0.87
C LYS A 100 -30.91 2.07 -1.51
N CYS A 101 -29.96 2.25 -2.41
CA CYS A 101 -29.71 3.48 -3.16
C CYS A 101 -30.33 3.46 -4.57
N ALA A 102 -31.07 2.41 -4.95
CA ALA A 102 -31.66 2.28 -6.28
C ALA A 102 -32.64 3.41 -6.64
N LYS A 103 -33.20 4.10 -5.63
CA LYS A 103 -34.11 5.25 -5.80
C LYS A 103 -33.40 6.58 -6.10
N ILE A 104 -32.05 6.60 -6.04
CA ILE A 104 -31.22 7.80 -6.27
C ILE A 104 -30.62 7.75 -7.70
N LYS A 105 -30.99 6.75 -8.50
CA LYS A 105 -30.64 6.67 -9.92
C LYS A 105 -31.44 7.70 -10.73
#